data_AF-A0A947QBW7-F1
#
_entry.id   AF-A0A947QBW7-F1
#
_cell.length_a   1.000
_cell.length_b   1.000
_cell.length_c   1.000
_cell.angle_alpha   90.00
_cell.angle_beta   90.00
_cell.angle_gamma   90.00
#
_symmetry.space_group_name_H-M   'P 1'
#
loop_
_entity.id
_entity.type
_entity.pdbx_description
1 polymer ?
#
loop_
_entity_poly.entity_id
_entity_poly.type
_entity_poly.pdbx_seq_one_letter_code
_entity_poly.pdbx_strand_id
1 'polypeptide(L)'
;MNKKRIVTILIVIATIALAGIAVFTAIRLYQLRQEPVAPTAPTSKPKAAAPESCTALTFTLTIPEGPICYEACTDTPDNCSSGLECQDVGGELLCVNPDCPEEETCACGEVVTYACDSACTTDAQCQDVDENYICYATTDTCRHQDFPEEEDCTETATESPTATPTGSPTAEPELPDAGVSYPTIIGGAAGILLILISLALAL
;
A
#
# COMPACT_ATOMS: atom_id res chain seq x y z
N MET A 1 -62.90 -5.50 -32.92
CA MET A 1 -61.48 -5.83 -32.74
C MET A 1 -61.38 -7.14 -31.96
N ASN A 2 -60.73 -8.17 -32.51
CA ASN A 2 -60.74 -9.51 -31.91
C ASN A 2 -59.93 -9.53 -30.62
N LYS A 3 -60.46 -10.10 -29.54
CA LYS A 3 -59.82 -10.17 -28.21
C LYS A 3 -58.38 -10.70 -28.30
N LYS A 4 -58.13 -11.66 -29.21
CA LYS A 4 -56.80 -12.22 -29.50
C LYS A 4 -55.82 -11.20 -30.10
N ARG A 5 -56.27 -10.33 -31.02
CA ARG A 5 -55.43 -9.27 -31.63
C ARG A 5 -55.08 -8.17 -30.62
N ILE A 6 -56.02 -7.83 -29.74
CA ILE A 6 -55.78 -6.86 -28.65
C ILE A 6 -54.68 -7.37 -27.71
N VAL A 7 -54.75 -8.64 -27.31
CA VAL A 7 -53.73 -9.26 -26.44
C VAL A 7 -52.36 -9.27 -27.11
N THR A 8 -52.28 -9.60 -28.41
CA THR A 8 -51.02 -9.56 -29.16
C THR A 8 -50.41 -8.16 -29.20
N ILE A 9 -51.22 -7.13 -29.47
CA ILE A 9 -50.75 -5.73 -29.49
C ILE A 9 -50.22 -5.31 -28.12
N LEU A 10 -50.91 -5.69 -27.04
CA LEU A 10 -50.49 -5.37 -25.67
C LEU A 10 -49.12 -6.00 -25.33
N ILE A 11 -48.89 -7.25 -25.74
CA ILE A 11 -47.62 -7.95 -25.52
C ILE A 11 -46.49 -7.24 -26.28
N VAL A 12 -46.73 -6.83 -27.54
CA VAL A 12 -45.72 -6.11 -28.36
C VAL A 12 -45.36 -4.75 -27.76
N ILE A 13 -46.34 -4.01 -27.23
CA ILE A 13 -46.08 -2.73 -26.57
C ILE A 13 -45.26 -2.94 -25.29
N ALA A 14 -45.61 -3.96 -24.49
CA ALA A 14 -44.89 -4.28 -23.26
C ALA A 14 -43.43 -4.68 -23.52
N THR A 15 -43.16 -5.47 -24.56
CA THR A 15 -41.78 -5.86 -24.90
C THR A 15 -40.94 -4.68 -25.38
N ILE A 16 -41.50 -3.77 -26.19
CA ILE A 16 -40.81 -2.56 -26.63
C ILE A 16 -40.48 -1.65 -25.44
N ALA A 17 -41.40 -1.49 -24.49
CA ALA A 17 -41.17 -0.68 -23.29
C ALA A 17 -40.03 -1.26 -22.43
N LEU A 18 -40.01 -2.58 -22.21
CA LEU A 18 -38.95 -3.24 -21.45
C LEU A 18 -37.58 -3.15 -22.14
N ALA A 19 -37.53 -3.30 -23.47
CA ALA A 19 -36.30 -3.13 -24.24
C ALA A 19 -35.76 -1.69 -24.12
N GLY A 20 -36.63 -0.68 -24.14
CA GLY A 20 -36.23 0.72 -23.96
C GLY A 20 -35.58 1.00 -22.59
N ILE A 21 -36.13 0.43 -21.51
CA ILE A 21 -35.57 0.59 -20.15
C ILE A 21 -34.19 -0.07 -20.06
N ALA A 22 -34.00 -1.25 -20.66
CA ALA A 22 -32.71 -1.94 -20.68
C ALA A 22 -31.62 -1.13 -21.41
N VAL A 23 -31.94 -0.54 -22.57
CA VAL A 23 -30.99 0.29 -23.31
C VAL A 23 -30.64 1.57 -22.55
N PHE A 24 -31.64 2.24 -21.94
CA PHE A 24 -31.41 3.45 -21.17
C PHE A 24 -30.51 3.22 -19.94
N THR A 25 -30.74 2.12 -19.22
CA THR A 25 -29.91 1.75 -18.05
C THR A 25 -28.48 1.40 -18.46
N ALA A 26 -28.29 0.70 -19.57
CA ALA A 26 -26.96 0.40 -20.12
C ALA A 26 -26.19 1.70 -20.50
N ILE A 27 -26.84 2.65 -21.19
CA ILE A 27 -26.23 3.93 -21.55
C ILE A 27 -25.84 4.73 -20.30
N ARG A 28 -26.71 4.77 -19.29
CA ARG A 28 -26.44 5.49 -18.04
C ARG A 28 -25.26 4.91 -17.26
N LEU A 29 -25.13 3.58 -17.21
CA LEU A 29 -23.96 2.91 -16.59
C LEU A 29 -22.67 3.14 -17.39
N TYR A 30 -22.76 3.19 -18.72
CA TYR A 30 -21.60 3.48 -19.56
C TYR A 30 -21.08 4.91 -19.35
N GLN A 31 -21.99 5.89 -19.25
CA GLN A 31 -21.63 7.28 -18.95
C GLN A 31 -20.98 7.43 -17.58
N LEU A 32 -21.44 6.69 -16.56
CA LEU A 32 -20.84 6.71 -15.23
C LEU A 32 -19.43 6.11 -15.16
N ARG A 33 -19.04 5.24 -16.11
CA ARG A 33 -17.67 4.69 -16.17
C ARG A 33 -16.67 5.60 -16.86
N GLN A 34 -17.13 6.55 -17.67
CA GLN A 34 -16.24 7.48 -18.36
C GLN A 34 -15.92 8.74 -17.55
N GLU A 35 -16.61 8.95 -16.42
CA GLU A 35 -16.15 9.91 -15.43
C GLU A 35 -15.07 9.21 -14.59
N PRO A 36 -13.80 9.65 -14.68
CA PRO A 36 -12.72 9.05 -13.90
C PRO A 36 -13.04 9.24 -12.42
N VAL A 37 -13.55 8.18 -11.78
CA VAL A 37 -13.67 8.10 -10.34
C VAL A 37 -12.26 8.03 -9.79
N ALA A 38 -11.67 9.20 -9.54
CA ALA A 38 -10.41 9.31 -8.83
C ALA A 38 -10.50 8.41 -7.59
N PRO A 39 -9.63 7.38 -7.47
CA PRO A 39 -9.75 6.38 -6.42
C PRO A 39 -9.48 7.05 -5.09
N THR A 40 -10.54 7.49 -4.40
CA THR A 40 -10.54 7.89 -2.99
C THR A 40 -9.29 8.69 -2.56
N ALA A 41 -8.83 9.64 -3.40
CA ALA A 41 -7.94 10.67 -2.91
C ALA A 41 -8.84 11.55 -2.03
N PRO A 42 -8.66 11.57 -0.69
CA PRO A 42 -9.46 12.41 0.17
C PRO A 42 -9.36 13.82 -0.38
N THR A 43 -10.51 14.44 -0.65
CA THR A 43 -10.57 15.82 -1.08
C THR A 43 -9.80 16.64 -0.06
N SER A 44 -8.63 17.12 -0.47
CA SER A 44 -7.76 17.96 0.35
C SER A 44 -8.59 19.16 0.78
N LYS A 45 -8.91 19.21 2.07
CA LYS A 45 -9.49 20.39 2.73
C LYS A 45 -8.66 21.64 2.37
N PRO A 46 -9.28 22.83 2.40
CA PRO A 46 -8.62 24.06 1.97
C PRO A 46 -7.27 24.22 2.65
N LYS A 47 -6.26 24.49 1.80
CA LYS A 47 -4.89 24.90 2.10
C LYS A 47 -4.73 25.34 3.56
N ALA A 48 -3.99 24.55 4.34
CA ALA A 48 -3.54 24.98 5.67
C ALA A 48 -2.97 26.39 5.54
N ALA A 49 -3.45 27.29 6.40
CA ALA A 49 -2.92 28.64 6.49
C ALA A 49 -1.39 28.57 6.50
N ALA A 50 -0.74 29.44 5.71
CA ALA A 50 0.71 29.51 5.65
C ALA A 50 1.23 29.49 7.10
N PRO A 51 2.16 28.58 7.46
CA PRO A 51 2.69 28.55 8.79
C PRO A 51 3.28 29.93 9.07
N GLU A 52 2.73 30.61 10.07
CA GLU A 52 3.42 31.73 10.69
C GLU A 52 4.81 31.22 11.03
N SER A 53 5.82 31.92 10.49
CA SER A 53 7.24 31.66 10.59
C SER A 53 7.61 30.93 11.87
N CYS A 54 8.31 29.80 11.72
CA CYS A 54 8.90 28.97 12.76
C CYS A 54 9.32 29.76 14.01
N THR A 55 8.42 29.88 14.98
CA THR A 55 8.82 30.23 16.34
C THR A 55 9.52 29.00 16.86
N ALA A 56 10.86 29.02 16.88
CA ALA A 56 11.64 27.97 17.50
C ALA A 56 11.15 27.82 18.94
N LEU A 57 10.45 26.71 19.22
CA LEU A 57 10.07 26.34 20.56
C LEU A 57 11.36 25.98 21.29
N THR A 58 11.92 26.94 22.02
CA THR A 58 13.06 26.70 22.88
C THR A 58 12.55 26.04 24.15
N PHE A 59 12.69 24.73 24.25
CA PHE A 59 12.52 24.01 25.52
C PHE A 59 13.84 24.08 26.28
N THR A 60 13.83 24.78 27.41
CA THR A 60 14.91 24.68 28.39
C THR A 60 14.68 23.40 29.18
N LEU A 61 15.41 22.35 28.83
CA LEU A 61 15.46 21.14 29.63
C LEU A 61 16.26 21.45 30.90
N THR A 62 15.60 21.59 32.04
CA THR A 62 16.28 21.66 33.33
C THR A 62 16.79 20.25 33.63
N ILE A 63 18.05 19.96 33.29
CA ILE A 63 18.70 18.69 33.64
C ILE A 63 18.84 18.71 35.18
N PRO A 64 18.21 17.79 35.91
CA PRO A 64 18.34 17.74 37.36
C PRO A 64 19.80 17.45 37.74
N GLU A 65 20.33 18.17 38.73
CA GLU A 65 21.70 18.06 39.27
C GLU A 65 21.91 16.77 40.10
N GLY A 66 21.49 15.62 39.56
CA GLY A 66 21.83 14.32 40.11
C GLY A 66 23.19 13.84 39.56
N PRO A 67 23.85 12.89 40.25
CA PRO A 67 25.08 12.30 39.75
C PRO A 67 24.86 11.78 38.33
N ILE A 68 25.73 12.23 37.44
CA ILE A 68 25.77 11.80 36.05
C ILE A 68 26.42 10.42 35.98
N CYS A 69 26.28 9.76 34.84
CA CYS A 69 26.87 8.45 34.57
C CYS A 69 28.31 8.28 35.11
N TYR A 70 28.62 7.09 35.65
CA TYR A 70 29.94 6.73 36.19
C TYR A 70 30.38 7.54 37.42
N GLU A 71 29.47 8.27 38.07
CA GLU A 71 29.75 8.80 39.40
C GLU A 71 29.57 7.74 40.48
N ALA A 72 30.41 7.82 41.52
CA ALA A 72 30.37 6.91 42.64
C ALA A 72 29.03 6.99 43.40
N CYS A 73 28.49 5.82 43.74
CA CYS A 73 27.22 5.68 44.44
C CYS A 73 27.37 4.90 45.76
N THR A 74 26.33 4.95 46.59
CA THR A 74 26.28 4.27 47.89
C THR A 74 25.04 3.39 47.95
N ASP A 75 25.16 2.17 48.48
CA ASP A 75 24.12 1.11 48.51
C ASP A 75 22.78 1.47 49.18
N THR A 76 22.61 2.67 49.74
CA THR A 76 21.37 3.10 50.41
C THR A 76 21.20 4.62 50.46
N PRO A 77 20.00 5.17 50.15
CA PRO A 77 19.13 4.81 49.02
C PRO A 77 19.73 5.36 47.71
N ASP A 78 19.42 4.74 46.58
CA ASP A 78 19.95 5.06 45.25
C ASP A 78 20.02 6.58 44.99
N ASN A 79 21.22 7.13 45.05
CA ASN A 79 21.47 8.53 44.74
C ASN A 79 21.61 8.77 43.23
N CYS A 80 21.54 7.71 42.42
CA CYS A 80 21.68 7.79 40.97
C CYS A 80 20.52 8.55 40.32
N SER A 81 20.81 9.30 39.27
CA SER A 81 19.79 9.98 38.47
C SER A 81 18.80 8.97 37.88
N SER A 82 17.54 9.38 37.69
CA SER A 82 16.45 8.52 37.20
C SER A 82 16.86 7.67 35.99
N GLY A 83 16.81 6.34 36.14
CA GLY A 83 17.12 5.36 35.09
C GLY A 83 18.53 4.75 35.17
N LEU A 84 19.37 5.20 36.10
CA LEU A 84 20.67 4.59 36.40
C LEU A 84 20.58 3.71 37.66
N GLU A 85 21.35 2.63 37.69
CA GLU A 85 21.47 1.72 38.83
C GLU A 85 22.90 1.75 39.39
N CYS A 86 23.03 1.64 40.71
CA CYS A 86 24.32 1.54 41.38
C CYS A 86 24.87 0.11 41.23
N GLN A 87 25.88 -0.10 40.39
CA GLN A 87 26.49 -1.41 40.15
C GLN A 87 28.01 -1.41 40.40
N ASP A 88 28.57 -2.58 40.73
CA ASP A 88 30.01 -2.77 40.93
C ASP A 88 30.70 -2.95 39.56
N VAL A 89 31.46 -1.93 39.14
CA VAL A 89 32.24 -1.93 37.91
C VAL A 89 33.72 -1.89 38.27
N GLY A 90 34.36 -3.06 38.31
CA GLY A 90 35.79 -3.16 38.62
C GLY A 90 36.15 -2.96 40.09
N GLY A 91 35.22 -3.23 41.02
CA GLY A 91 35.42 -3.10 42.47
C GLY A 91 35.03 -1.73 43.03
N GLU A 92 34.43 -0.86 42.23
CA GLU A 92 33.89 0.44 42.62
C GLU A 92 32.40 0.50 42.30
N LEU A 93 31.59 0.99 43.23
CA LEU A 93 30.15 1.18 43.05
C LEU A 93 29.90 2.47 42.27
N LEU A 94 29.45 2.34 41.03
CA LEU A 94 29.21 3.45 40.11
C LEU A 94 27.76 3.45 39.62
N CYS A 95 27.19 4.65 39.39
CA CYS A 95 25.90 4.80 38.72
C CYS A 95 26.05 4.49 37.24
N VAL A 96 25.57 3.34 36.79
CA VAL A 96 25.64 2.90 35.39
C VAL A 96 24.25 2.60 34.83
N ASN A 97 24.15 2.56 33.51
CA ASN A 97 22.94 2.09 32.87
C ASN A 97 22.92 0.55 32.97
N PRO A 98 21.86 -0.06 33.54
CA PRO A 98 21.80 -1.51 33.71
C PRO A 98 21.85 -2.29 32.39
N ASP A 99 21.47 -1.67 31.27
CA ASP A 99 21.53 -2.29 29.95
C ASP A 99 22.95 -2.30 29.35
N CYS A 100 23.87 -1.46 29.86
CA CYS A 100 25.24 -1.33 29.36
C CYS A 100 26.22 -0.81 30.46
N PRO A 101 26.57 -1.64 31.45
CA PRO A 101 27.38 -1.21 32.58
C PRO A 101 28.82 -0.86 32.22
N GLU A 102 29.28 -1.21 31.03
CA GLU A 102 30.65 -0.97 30.54
C GLU A 102 30.82 0.39 29.82
N GLU A 103 29.73 1.10 29.53
CA GLU A 103 29.75 2.35 28.79
C GLU A 103 29.86 3.57 29.71
N GLU A 104 31.02 4.26 29.69
CA GLU A 104 31.30 5.45 30.51
C GLU A 104 30.31 6.61 30.32
N THR A 105 29.57 6.61 29.21
CA THR A 105 28.58 7.66 28.90
C THR A 105 27.16 7.30 29.31
N CYS A 106 26.89 6.04 29.71
CA CYS A 106 25.56 5.48 30.02
C CYS A 106 24.52 5.63 28.89
N ALA A 107 24.94 6.14 27.74
CA ALA A 107 24.24 5.96 26.50
C ALA A 107 24.63 4.57 26.01
N CYS A 108 23.79 3.58 26.32
CA CYS A 108 23.86 2.32 25.61
C CYS A 108 23.74 2.71 24.15
N GLY A 109 24.80 2.45 23.38
CA GLY A 109 24.79 2.72 21.94
C GLY A 109 23.46 2.23 21.41
N GLU A 110 22.75 3.08 20.66
CA GLU A 110 21.45 2.71 20.11
C GLU A 110 21.58 1.29 19.60
N VAL A 111 20.79 0.36 20.16
CA VAL A 111 20.82 -1.02 19.70
C VAL A 111 20.48 -0.91 18.24
N VAL A 112 21.49 -1.00 17.37
CA VAL A 112 21.28 -0.84 15.95
C VAL A 112 20.54 -2.11 15.57
N THR A 113 19.22 -2.03 15.56
CA THR A 113 18.40 -3.12 15.08
C THR A 113 18.63 -3.17 13.58
N TYR A 114 19.56 -4.02 13.16
CA TYR A 114 19.94 -4.19 11.76
C TYR A 114 18.79 -4.85 10.99
N ALA A 115 17.80 -4.07 10.56
CA ALA A 115 16.76 -4.53 9.66
C ALA A 115 17.27 -4.60 8.22
N CYS A 116 16.47 -5.19 7.32
CA CYS A 116 16.64 -4.98 5.87
C CYS A 116 16.85 -3.49 5.56
N ASP A 117 17.73 -3.17 4.60
CA ASP A 117 18.15 -1.80 4.25
C ASP A 117 19.00 -1.04 5.27
N SER A 118 19.27 -1.61 6.45
CA SER A 118 20.14 -0.95 7.42
C SER A 118 21.58 -0.91 6.90
N ALA A 119 22.26 0.22 7.10
CA ALA A 119 23.65 0.38 6.71
C ALA A 119 24.54 -0.60 7.48
N CYS A 120 25.51 -1.20 6.80
CA CYS A 120 26.40 -2.21 7.36
C CYS A 120 27.82 -2.07 6.81
N THR A 121 28.76 -2.70 7.50
CA THR A 121 30.18 -2.79 7.12
C THR A 121 30.69 -4.23 7.11
N THR A 122 30.01 -5.13 7.81
CA THR A 122 30.35 -6.56 7.89
C THR A 122 29.08 -7.40 7.96
N ASP A 123 29.13 -8.64 7.45
CA ASP A 123 27.97 -9.55 7.49
C ASP A 123 27.50 -9.85 8.91
N ALA A 124 28.42 -9.87 9.88
CA ALA A 124 28.11 -10.11 11.29
C ALA A 124 27.05 -9.13 11.84
N GLN A 125 27.06 -7.87 11.39
CA GLN A 125 26.07 -6.89 11.81
C GLN A 125 24.65 -7.26 11.36
N CYS A 126 24.51 -7.81 10.16
CA CYS A 126 23.20 -8.21 9.62
C CYS A 126 22.74 -9.57 10.16
N GLN A 127 23.68 -10.46 10.46
CA GLN A 127 23.42 -11.81 10.95
C GLN A 127 22.88 -11.87 12.39
N ASP A 128 23.00 -10.78 13.15
CA ASP A 128 22.37 -10.65 14.47
C ASP A 128 20.83 -10.67 14.38
N VAL A 129 20.26 -10.31 13.21
CA VAL A 129 18.81 -10.31 12.97
C VAL A 129 18.35 -11.58 12.26
N ASP A 130 19.06 -12.01 11.22
CA ASP A 130 18.79 -13.26 10.50
C ASP A 130 20.10 -13.83 9.94
N GLU A 131 20.36 -15.12 10.19
CA GLU A 131 21.59 -15.79 9.74
C GLU A 131 21.80 -15.77 8.22
N ASN A 132 20.73 -15.56 7.44
CA ASN A 132 20.76 -15.48 5.98
C ASN A 132 20.99 -14.06 5.46
N TYR A 133 21.12 -13.06 6.33
CA TYR A 133 21.41 -11.69 5.89
C TYR A 133 22.92 -11.48 5.71
N ILE A 134 23.28 -10.76 4.65
CA ILE A 134 24.63 -10.37 4.29
C ILE A 134 24.72 -8.85 4.16
N CYS A 135 25.91 -8.29 4.32
CA CYS A 135 26.18 -6.90 4.04
C CYS A 135 26.48 -6.73 2.54
N TYR A 136 25.51 -6.21 1.79
CA TYR A 136 25.63 -6.16 0.33
C TYR A 136 26.61 -5.07 -0.10
N ALA A 137 27.80 -5.47 -0.54
CA ALA A 137 28.92 -4.60 -0.87
C ALA A 137 28.66 -3.53 -1.97
N THR A 138 27.53 -3.62 -2.68
CA THR A 138 27.17 -2.62 -3.70
C THR A 138 26.46 -1.41 -3.09
N THR A 139 25.66 -1.63 -2.05
CA THR A 139 24.83 -0.60 -1.39
C THR A 139 25.26 -0.32 0.04
N ASP A 140 26.17 -1.11 0.60
CA ASP A 140 26.57 -1.10 2.01
C ASP A 140 25.35 -1.23 2.95
N THR A 141 24.36 -2.06 2.55
CA THR A 141 23.14 -2.32 3.31
C THR A 141 22.87 -3.81 3.54
N CYS A 142 22.20 -4.14 4.65
CA CYS A 142 21.78 -5.51 4.96
C CYS A 142 20.72 -6.00 3.97
N ARG A 143 20.98 -7.19 3.39
CA ARG A 143 20.16 -7.86 2.38
C ARG A 143 20.13 -9.36 2.64
N HIS A 144 19.08 -10.05 2.18
CA HIS A 144 19.06 -11.52 2.21
C HIS A 144 20.03 -12.12 1.18
N GLN A 145 20.74 -13.21 1.53
CA GLN A 145 21.75 -13.79 0.65
C GLN A 145 21.19 -14.30 -0.69
N ASP A 146 19.96 -14.80 -0.68
CA ASP A 146 19.36 -15.46 -1.85
C ASP A 146 18.75 -14.46 -2.84
N PHE A 147 18.50 -13.22 -2.42
CA PHE A 147 17.88 -12.17 -3.24
C PHE A 147 18.39 -10.77 -2.84
N PRO A 148 19.68 -10.48 -3.04
CA PRO A 148 20.29 -9.22 -2.59
C PRO A 148 19.82 -7.98 -3.37
N GLU A 149 19.13 -8.16 -4.50
CA GLU A 149 18.62 -7.09 -5.35
C GLU A 149 17.18 -6.65 -5.00
N GLU A 150 16.45 -7.43 -4.20
CA GLU A 150 15.08 -7.08 -3.78
C GLU A 150 15.12 -6.03 -2.64
N GLU A 151 14.29 -5.00 -2.75
CA GLU A 151 14.23 -3.92 -1.75
C GLU A 151 13.65 -4.40 -0.42
N ASP A 152 12.71 -5.34 -0.43
CA ASP A 152 11.94 -5.70 0.76
C ASP A 152 12.59 -6.82 1.62
N CYS A 153 13.75 -7.36 1.20
CA CYS A 153 14.39 -8.55 1.78
C CYS A 153 13.41 -9.69 2.12
N THR A 154 12.35 -9.85 1.35
CA THR A 154 11.45 -11.00 1.42
C THR A 154 11.50 -11.74 0.11
N GLU A 155 11.28 -13.06 0.16
CA GLU A 155 10.97 -13.80 -1.05
C GLU A 155 9.67 -13.21 -1.61
N THR A 156 9.78 -12.33 -2.60
CA THR A 156 8.66 -12.00 -3.47
C THR A 156 8.27 -13.33 -4.08
N ALA A 157 7.16 -13.91 -3.59
CA ALA A 157 6.63 -15.17 -4.08
C ALA A 157 6.50 -15.02 -5.59
N THR A 158 7.47 -15.57 -6.31
CA THR A 158 7.48 -15.55 -7.77
C THR A 158 6.25 -16.35 -8.13
N GLU A 159 5.19 -15.65 -8.54
CA GLU A 159 3.97 -16.32 -8.98
C GLU A 159 4.39 -17.35 -10.00
N SER A 160 4.16 -18.62 -9.65
CA SER A 160 4.50 -19.77 -10.47
C SER A 160 4.10 -19.47 -11.91
N PRO A 161 5.00 -19.64 -12.89
CA PRO A 161 4.77 -19.18 -14.25
C PRO A 161 3.46 -19.75 -14.76
N THR A 162 2.41 -18.91 -14.76
CA THR A 162 1.17 -19.20 -15.44
C THR A 162 1.56 -19.30 -16.90
N ALA A 163 1.45 -20.51 -17.45
CA ALA A 163 1.90 -20.88 -18.78
C ALA A 163 1.61 -19.76 -19.79
N THR A 164 2.67 -19.12 -20.26
CA THR A 164 2.63 -18.10 -21.31
C THR A 164 2.03 -18.70 -22.58
N PRO A 165 0.85 -18.26 -23.05
CA PRO A 165 0.47 -18.47 -24.43
C PRO A 165 1.42 -17.65 -25.31
N THR A 166 2.13 -18.33 -26.19
CA THR A 166 2.98 -17.74 -27.22
C THR A 166 2.18 -16.80 -28.11
N GLY A 167 2.54 -15.51 -28.14
CA GLY A 167 2.26 -14.66 -29.30
C GLY A 167 2.31 -13.13 -29.11
N SER A 168 3.39 -12.53 -29.63
CA SER A 168 3.45 -11.22 -30.35
C SER A 168 3.73 -9.91 -29.57
N PRO A 169 4.46 -8.95 -30.20
CA PRO A 169 5.21 -7.91 -29.51
C PRO A 169 4.41 -6.64 -29.18
N THR A 170 4.78 -6.04 -28.05
CA THR A 170 4.86 -4.62 -27.70
C THR A 170 4.00 -3.65 -28.50
N ALA A 171 2.90 -3.23 -27.89
CA ALA A 171 2.32 -1.91 -28.12
C ALA A 171 1.91 -1.31 -26.76
N GLU A 172 2.07 0.01 -26.69
CA GLU A 172 1.54 0.97 -25.71
C GLU A 172 0.22 0.51 -25.05
N PRO A 173 -0.07 0.85 -23.76
CA PRO A 173 -1.33 0.48 -23.14
C PRO A 173 -2.46 1.30 -23.76
N GLU A 174 -2.96 0.83 -24.91
CA GLU A 174 -4.21 1.28 -25.49
C GLU A 174 -5.32 0.87 -24.52
N LEU A 175 -6.02 1.87 -23.96
CA LEU A 175 -7.28 1.62 -23.29
C LEU A 175 -8.11 0.70 -24.19
N PRO A 176 -8.69 -0.41 -23.68
CA PRO A 176 -9.48 -1.29 -24.50
C PRO A 176 -10.59 -0.44 -25.13
N ASP A 177 -10.49 -0.27 -26.45
CA ASP A 177 -11.56 0.28 -27.24
C ASP A 177 -12.74 -0.66 -27.00
N ALA A 178 -13.70 -0.21 -26.18
CA ALA A 178 -14.97 -0.89 -25.98
C ALA A 178 -15.80 -0.68 -27.26
N GLY A 179 -15.23 -1.07 -28.39
CA GLY A 179 -15.87 -1.15 -29.67
C GLY A 179 -17.00 -2.14 -29.53
N VAL A 180 -18.23 -1.63 -29.46
CA VAL A 180 -19.43 -2.38 -29.82
C VAL A 180 -19.16 -3.01 -31.17
N SER A 181 -18.81 -4.30 -31.16
CA SER A 181 -18.41 -4.99 -32.36
C SER A 181 -19.55 -4.89 -33.38
N TYR A 182 -19.24 -4.42 -34.59
CA TYR A 182 -20.13 -4.38 -35.75
C TYR A 182 -21.09 -5.59 -35.87
N PRO A 183 -20.70 -6.84 -35.56
CA PRO A 183 -21.64 -7.97 -35.54
C PRO A 183 -22.85 -7.80 -34.61
N THR A 184 -22.74 -7.07 -33.50
CA THR A 184 -23.85 -6.86 -32.57
C THR A 184 -24.87 -5.87 -33.12
N ILE A 185 -24.41 -4.82 -33.79
CA ILE A 185 -25.28 -3.81 -34.43
C ILE A 185 -25.99 -4.44 -35.65
N ILE A 186 -25.25 -5.18 -36.47
CA ILE A 186 -25.81 -5.85 -37.65
C ILE A 186 -26.78 -6.97 -37.23
N GLY A 187 -26.42 -7.76 -36.21
CA GLY A 187 -27.29 -8.82 -35.67
C GLY A 187 -28.58 -8.27 -35.06
N GLY A 188 -28.48 -7.19 -34.29
CA GLY A 188 -29.66 -6.51 -33.74
C GLY A 188 -30.59 -5.95 -34.82
N ALA A 189 -30.03 -5.28 -35.84
CA ALA A 189 -30.81 -4.73 -36.94
C ALA A 189 -31.50 -5.81 -37.78
N ALA A 190 -30.81 -6.92 -38.09
CA ALA A 190 -31.38 -8.04 -38.83
C ALA A 190 -32.51 -8.73 -38.06
N GLY A 191 -32.35 -8.90 -36.74
CA GLY A 191 -33.39 -9.48 -35.88
C GLY A 191 -34.67 -8.62 -35.85
N ILE A 192 -34.53 -7.31 -35.70
CA ILE A 192 -35.67 -6.38 -35.71
C ILE A 192 -36.37 -6.40 -37.07
N LEU A 193 -35.61 -6.41 -38.17
CA LEU A 193 -36.16 -6.48 -39.53
C LEU A 193 -37.00 -7.76 -39.74
N LEU A 194 -36.53 -8.91 -39.27
CA LEU A 194 -37.27 -10.19 -39.36
C LEU A 194 -38.59 -10.16 -38.56
N ILE A 195 -38.59 -9.51 -37.40
CA ILE A 195 -39.81 -9.36 -36.59
C ILE A 195 -40.82 -8.46 -37.30
N LEU A 196 -40.37 -7.35 -37.92
CA LEU A 196 -41.27 -6.47 -38.67
C LEU A 196 -41.83 -7.13 -39.92
N ILE A 197 -41.01 -7.91 -40.65
CA ILE A 197 -41.45 -8.67 -41.83
C ILE A 197 -42.50 -9.72 -41.43
N SER A 198 -42.22 -10.52 -40.40
CA SER A 198 -43.16 -11.55 -39.94
C SER A 198 -44.48 -10.94 -39.44
N LEU A 199 -44.44 -9.76 -38.80
CA LEU A 199 -45.64 -9.05 -38.39
C LEU A 199 -46.45 -8.53 -39.60
N ALA A 200 -45.77 -8.00 -40.63
CA ALA A 200 -46.42 -7.52 -41.85
C ALA A 200 -47.09 -8.66 -42.64
N LEU A 201 -46.48 -9.85 -42.68
CA LEU A 201 -47.10 -11.04 -43.30
C LEU A 201 -48.28 -11.60 -42.51
N ALA A 202 -48.34 -11.34 -41.20
CA ALA A 202 -49.40 -11.85 -40.32
C ALA A 202 -50.68 -10.98 -40.28
N LEU A 203 -50.61 -9.76 -40.82
CA LEU A 203 -51.71 -8.79 -40.89
C LEU A 203 -52.49 -8.91 -42.21
#